data_AF-A0A530M1T6-F1
#
_entry.id   AF-A0A530M1T6-F1
#
_cell.length_a   1.000
_cell.length_b   1.000
_cell.length_c   1.000
_cell.angle_alpha   90.00
_cell.angle_beta   90.00
_cell.angle_gamma   90.00
#
_symmetry.space_group_name_H-M   'P 1'
#
loop_
_entity.id
_entity.type
_entity.pdbx_description
1 polymer ?
#
loop_
_entity_poly.entity_id
_entity_poly.type
_entity_poly.pdbx_seq_one_letter_code
_entity_poly.pdbx_strand_id
1 'polypeptide(L)'
;VWIVPVLVGQPFLRAYLLAEHALCPHIANMLENTRTTFTTRLVRFVAWNMPYHSEHHSYPAVPFHSLPRFHEIVAEHLRTTERGYMRFHRKLVGSFDGRAG
;
A
#
# COMPACT_ATOMS: atom_id res chain seq x y z
N VAL A 1 4.49 8.71 28.96
CA VAL A 1 3.35 7.80 28.71
C VAL A 1 3.06 7.79 27.21
N TRP A 2 3.03 6.62 26.57
CA TRP A 2 2.82 6.46 25.10
C TRP A 2 1.40 6.02 24.71
N ILE A 3 0.52 5.82 25.69
CA ILE A 3 -0.83 5.26 25.48
C ILE A 3 -1.66 6.11 24.51
N VAL A 4 -1.69 7.44 24.72
CA VAL A 4 -2.47 8.35 23.85
C VAL A 4 -1.93 8.36 22.41
N PRO A 5 -0.62 8.55 22.16
CA PRO A 5 -0.07 8.43 20.80
C PRO A 5 -0.37 7.09 20.12
N VAL A 6 -0.30 5.98 20.86
CA VAL A 6 -0.58 4.63 20.32
C VAL A 6 -2.05 4.46 19.96
N LEU A 7 -2.97 4.86 20.83
CA LEU A 7 -4.42 4.76 20.59
C LEU A 7 -4.85 5.60 19.39
N VAL A 8 -4.22 6.76 19.18
CA VAL A 8 -4.51 7.61 18.03
C VAL A 8 -3.81 7.09 16.77
N GLY A 9 -2.53 6.74 16.82
CA GLY A 9 -1.73 6.41 15.64
C GLY A 9 -2.00 5.01 15.06
N GLN A 10 -2.19 4.01 15.92
CA GLN A 10 -2.31 2.61 15.48
C GLN A 10 -3.48 2.37 14.52
N PRO A 11 -4.70 2.92 14.73
CA PRO A 11 -5.80 2.72 13.79
C PRO A 11 -5.47 3.20 12.37
N PHE A 12 -4.85 4.38 12.22
CA PHE A 12 -4.46 4.91 10.90
C PHE A 12 -3.33 4.08 10.28
N LEU A 13 -2.32 3.72 11.07
CA LEU A 13 -1.24 2.86 10.60
C LEU A 13 -1.77 1.50 10.16
N ARG A 14 -2.73 0.92 10.89
CA ARG A 14 -3.32 -0.38 10.54
C ARG A 14 -4.14 -0.29 9.26
N ALA A 15 -4.93 0.77 9.09
CA ALA A 15 -5.67 1.01 7.86
C ALA A 15 -4.70 1.12 6.65
N TYR A 16 -3.61 1.87 6.82
CA TYR A 16 -2.56 2.02 5.83
C TYR A 16 -1.89 0.67 5.46
N LEU A 17 -1.40 -0.09 6.44
CA LEU A 17 -0.71 -1.37 6.22
C LEU A 17 -1.63 -2.46 5.64
N LEU A 18 -2.92 -2.46 6.00
CA LEU A 18 -3.88 -3.39 5.40
C LEU A 18 -3.98 -3.18 3.89
N ALA A 19 -3.96 -1.92 3.43
CA ALA A 19 -4.04 -1.61 2.01
C ALA A 19 -2.84 -2.09 1.21
N GLU A 20 -1.70 -2.29 1.87
CA GLU A 20 -0.44 -2.69 1.24
C GLU A 20 -0.33 -4.20 1.02
N HIS A 21 -0.95 -5.02 1.87
CA HIS A 21 -0.78 -6.49 1.83
C HIS A 21 -2.08 -7.30 1.83
N ALA A 22 -3.15 -6.81 2.44
CA ALA A 22 -4.35 -7.65 2.54
C ALA A 22 -4.97 -7.90 1.16
N LEU A 23 -5.47 -9.11 0.97
CA LEU A 23 -5.98 -9.64 -0.31
C LEU A 23 -4.92 -9.76 -1.41
N CYS A 24 -3.63 -9.65 -1.10
CA CYS A 24 -2.56 -9.95 -2.06
C CYS A 24 -2.23 -11.47 -2.00
N PRO A 25 -1.86 -12.10 -3.13
CA PRO A 25 -1.45 -13.51 -3.15
C PRO A 25 -0.23 -13.76 -2.27
N HIS A 26 -0.20 -14.88 -1.53
CA HIS A 26 0.95 -15.27 -0.71
C HIS A 26 2.03 -16.00 -1.53
N ILE A 27 2.74 -15.26 -2.37
CA ILE A 27 3.79 -15.78 -3.26
C ILE A 27 5.08 -14.98 -3.14
N ALA A 28 6.18 -15.49 -3.70
CA ALA A 28 7.49 -14.85 -3.61
C ALA A 28 7.63 -13.58 -4.46
N ASN A 29 6.82 -13.43 -5.52
CA ASN A 29 6.88 -12.25 -6.39
C ASN A 29 6.34 -11.01 -5.67
N MET A 30 7.24 -10.10 -5.26
CA MET A 30 6.87 -8.89 -4.52
C MET A 30 6.00 -7.92 -5.33
N LEU A 31 6.09 -7.91 -6.66
CA LEU A 31 5.25 -7.09 -7.53
C LEU A 31 3.78 -7.54 -7.54
N GLU A 32 3.49 -8.70 -6.95
CA GLU A 32 2.17 -9.31 -6.85
C GLU A 32 1.73 -9.51 -5.40
N ASN A 33 2.66 -9.93 -4.53
CA ASN A 33 2.43 -10.17 -3.10
C ASN A 33 2.21 -8.89 -2.27
N THR A 34 2.45 -7.73 -2.87
CA THR A 34 2.28 -6.43 -2.22
C THR A 34 1.58 -5.46 -3.18
N ARG A 35 1.07 -4.32 -2.66
CA ARG A 35 0.25 -3.40 -3.44
C ARG A 35 0.75 -1.96 -3.46
N THR A 36 0.93 -1.41 -4.66
CA THR A 36 1.02 0.04 -4.88
C THR A 36 -0.37 0.69 -4.77
N THR A 37 -0.53 1.65 -3.85
CA THR A 37 -1.78 2.39 -3.66
C THR A 37 -1.64 3.85 -4.12
N PHE A 38 -2.24 4.19 -5.26
CA PHE A 38 -2.22 5.54 -5.78
C PHE A 38 -3.03 6.48 -4.88
N THR A 39 -2.41 7.56 -4.43
CA THR A 39 -2.97 8.46 -3.43
C THR A 39 -2.55 9.92 -3.66
N THR A 40 -3.00 10.82 -2.79
CA THR A 40 -2.75 12.25 -2.90
C THR A 40 -1.28 12.59 -2.66
N ARG A 41 -0.86 13.79 -3.10
CA ARG A 41 0.48 14.32 -2.81
C ARG A 41 0.74 14.45 -1.30
N LEU A 42 -0.28 14.81 -0.52
CA LEU A 42 -0.16 14.93 0.94
C LEU A 42 0.18 13.58 1.59
N VAL A 43 -0.55 12.53 1.24
CA VAL A 43 -0.28 11.19 1.80
C VAL A 43 1.09 10.70 1.36
N ARG A 44 1.45 10.89 0.08
CA ARG A 44 2.81 10.56 -0.39
C ARG A 44 3.90 11.37 0.33
N PHE A 45 3.65 12.62 0.68
CA PHE A 45 4.62 13.41 1.44
C PHE A 45 4.80 12.86 2.87
N VAL A 46 3.70 12.65 3.60
CA VAL A 46 3.71 12.15 4.98
C VAL A 46 4.28 10.74 5.08
N ALA A 47 3.95 9.88 4.10
CA ALA A 47 4.42 8.50 4.06
C ALA A 47 5.72 8.33 3.24
N TRP A 48 6.43 9.41 2.90
CA TRP A 48 7.66 9.35 2.11
C TRP A 48 7.56 8.47 0.87
N ASN A 49 6.54 8.65 0.04
CA ASN A 49 6.28 7.84 -1.16
C ASN A 49 6.15 6.32 -0.93
N MET A 50 6.07 5.84 0.32
CA MET A 50 5.83 4.41 0.61
C MET A 50 4.53 3.83 0.02
N PRO A 51 3.50 4.60 -0.38
CA PRO A 51 2.41 4.03 -1.16
C PRO A 51 2.84 3.37 -2.48
N TYR A 52 4.05 3.66 -2.99
CA TYR A 52 4.77 2.85 -3.99
C TYR A 52 5.39 1.60 -3.34
N HIS A 53 4.52 0.78 -2.73
CA HIS A 53 4.93 -0.30 -1.83
C HIS A 53 5.49 -1.51 -2.58
N SER A 54 4.87 -1.88 -3.70
CA SER A 54 5.37 -2.97 -4.55
C SER A 54 6.74 -2.65 -5.14
N GLU A 55 6.96 -1.39 -5.50
CA GLU A 55 8.25 -0.88 -5.93
C GLU A 55 9.28 -0.99 -4.79
N HIS A 56 8.93 -0.53 -3.60
CA HIS A 56 9.81 -0.63 -2.43
C HIS A 56 10.20 -2.08 -2.10
N HIS A 57 9.23 -3.00 -2.08
CA HIS A 57 9.49 -4.41 -1.77
C HIS A 57 10.23 -5.16 -2.88
N SER A 58 9.99 -4.83 -4.15
CA SER A 58 10.69 -5.46 -5.27
C SER A 58 12.14 -5.03 -5.38
N TYR A 59 12.46 -3.78 -5.02
CA TYR A 59 13.82 -3.27 -5.05
C TYR A 59 14.10 -2.24 -3.93
N PRO A 60 14.34 -2.69 -2.68
CA PRO A 60 14.41 -1.83 -1.49
C PRO A 60 15.63 -0.90 -1.46
N ALA A 61 16.60 -1.09 -2.36
CA ALA A 61 17.75 -0.20 -2.52
C ALA A 61 17.37 1.17 -3.12
N VAL A 62 16.21 1.29 -3.76
CA VAL A 62 15.73 2.58 -4.31
C VAL A 62 15.30 3.48 -3.15
N PRO A 63 15.88 4.69 -3.03
CA PRO A 63 15.49 5.60 -1.97
C PRO A 63 14.07 6.13 -2.20
N PHE A 64 13.39 6.44 -1.10
CA PHE A 64 11.98 6.80 -1.09
C PHE A 64 11.61 7.96 -2.03
N HIS A 65 12.49 8.95 -2.20
CA HIS A 65 12.25 10.09 -3.08
C HIS A 65 12.35 9.74 -4.57
N SER A 66 12.99 8.62 -4.92
CA SER A 66 13.13 8.11 -6.29
C SER A 66 12.06 7.08 -6.66
N LEU A 67 11.26 6.59 -5.71
CA LEU A 67 10.17 5.65 -5.97
C LEU A 67 9.20 6.12 -7.06
N PRO A 68 8.79 7.40 -7.16
CA PRO A 68 7.93 7.84 -8.25
C PRO A 68 8.56 7.68 -9.64
N ARG A 69 9.88 7.90 -9.76
CA ARG A 69 10.61 7.68 -11.02
C ARG A 69 10.79 6.19 -11.30
N PHE A 70 11.04 5.39 -10.26
CA PHE A 70 11.15 3.95 -10.42
C PHE A 70 9.82 3.32 -10.84
N HIS A 71 8.70 3.83 -10.32
CA HIS A 71 7.36 3.44 -10.75
C HIS A 71 7.19 3.56 -12.27
N GLU A 72 7.65 4.65 -12.89
CA GLU A 72 7.56 4.83 -14.35
C GLU A 72 8.26 3.70 -15.13
N ILE A 73 9.29 3.08 -14.55
CA ILE A 73 10.07 2.00 -15.17
C ILE A 73 9.38 0.65 -14.98
N VAL A 74 8.80 0.40 -13.80
CA VAL A 74 8.25 -0.92 -13.43
C VAL A 74 6.73 -1.01 -13.50
N ALA A 75 6.03 0.08 -13.86
CA ALA A 75 4.57 0.15 -13.84
C ALA A 75 3.88 -1.01 -14.59
N GLU A 76 4.44 -1.42 -15.74
CA GLU A 76 3.89 -2.52 -16.55
C GLU A 76 4.03 -3.91 -15.88
N HIS A 77 4.90 -4.04 -14.90
CA HIS A 77 5.16 -5.28 -14.17
C HIS A 77 4.35 -5.40 -12.87
N LEU A 78 3.73 -4.31 -12.41
CA LEU A 78 2.89 -4.30 -11.21
C LEU A 78 1.65 -5.17 -11.43
N ARG A 79 1.45 -6.16 -10.56
CA ARG A 79 0.30 -7.07 -10.63
C ARG A 79 -0.84 -6.66 -9.72
N THR A 80 -0.50 -6.05 -8.58
CA THR A 80 -1.48 -5.65 -7.58
C THR A 80 -1.38 -4.15 -7.32
N THR A 81 -2.42 -3.40 -7.73
CA THR A 81 -2.49 -1.95 -7.50
C THR A 81 -3.89 -1.52 -7.05
N GLU A 82 -3.99 -0.38 -6.37
CA GLU A 82 -5.28 0.23 -6.04
C GLU A 82 -5.30 1.75 -6.23
N ARG A 83 -6.46 2.29 -6.60
CA ARG A 83 -6.72 3.72 -6.68
C ARG A 83 -7.36 4.22 -5.39
N GLY A 84 -6.51 4.47 -4.39
CA GLY A 84 -6.85 5.09 -3.12
C GLY A 84 -7.30 4.13 -2.02
N TYR A 85 -6.96 4.47 -0.78
CA TYR A 85 -7.22 3.68 0.42
C TYR A 85 -8.71 3.39 0.67
N MET A 86 -9.60 4.35 0.38
CA MET A 86 -11.04 4.16 0.57
C MET A 86 -11.60 3.03 -0.32
N ARG A 87 -11.12 2.95 -1.57
CA ARG A 87 -11.54 1.89 -2.51
C ARG A 87 -11.05 0.53 -2.03
N PHE A 88 -9.80 0.45 -1.55
CA PHE A 88 -9.28 -0.75 -0.91
C PHE A 88 -10.16 -1.17 0.28
N HIS A 89 -10.43 -0.29 1.24
CA HIS A 89 -11.18 -0.66 2.45
C HIS A 89 -12.60 -1.09 2.14
N ARG A 90 -13.26 -0.50 1.14
CA ARG A 90 -14.57 -0.97 0.67
C ARG A 90 -14.51 -2.40 0.13
N LYS A 91 -13.48 -2.73 -0.66
CA LYS A 91 -13.26 -4.11 -1.15
C LYS A 91 -12.98 -5.07 0.00
N LEU A 92 -12.14 -4.66 0.96
CA LEU A 92 -11.83 -5.46 2.13
C LEU A 92 -13.09 -5.78 2.94
N VAL A 93 -13.93 -4.78 3.24
CA VAL A 93 -15.20 -5.01 3.94
C VAL A 93 -16.11 -5.94 3.14
N GLY A 94 -16.28 -5.69 1.84
CA GLY A 94 -17.10 -6.55 0.96
C GLY A 94 -16.60 -8.00 0.84
N SER A 95 -15.31 -8.24 1.09
CA SER A 95 -14.73 -9.60 1.10
C SER A 95 -15.20 -10.44 2.28
N PHE A 96 -15.58 -9.81 3.40
CA PHE A 96 -16.17 -10.52 4.56
C PHE A 96 -17.64 -10.84 4.35
N ASP A 97 -18.34 -10.04 3.54
CA ASP A 97 -19.77 -10.19 3.27
C ASP A 97 -20.08 -11.15 2.10
N GLY A 98 -19.05 -11.79 1.51
CA GLY A 98 -19.21 -12.68 0.35
C GLY A 98 -19.57 -11.96 -0.96
N ARG A 99 -19.41 -10.63 -1.03
CA ARG A 99 -19.75 -9.80 -2.21
C ARG A 99 -18.58 -9.54 -3.15
N ALA A 100 -17.40 -10.10 -2.87
CA ALA A 100 -16.21 -9.93 -3.69
C ALA A 100 -16.08 -11.09 -4.68
N GLY A 101 -16.71 -10.92 -5.85
CA GLY A 101 -16.35 -11.61 -7.09
C GLY A 101 -15.54 -10.68 -7.98
#